data_AF-A0A2S6GAY3-F1
#
_entry.id   AF-A0A2S6GAY3-F1
#
_cell.length_a   1.000
_cell.length_b   1.000
_cell.length_c   1.000
_cell.angle_alpha   90.00
_cell.angle_beta   90.00
_cell.angle_gamma   90.00
#
_symmetry.space_group_name_H-M   'P 1'
#
loop_
_entity.id
_entity.type
_entity.pdbx_description
1 polymer ?
#
loop_
_entity_poly.entity_id
_entity_poly.type
_entity_poly.pdbx_seq_one_letter_code
_entity_poly.pdbx_strand_id
1 'polypeptide(L)'
;MYPTPGRCWGKAQSWFLEQMNEYAKYELRDIGDEERRATICGTTPELVKPGVPAIMLAEPLEDAAKAARARYKAGSWPELVFLDLDKERIQRKKHLADEGRVPETLWFASDVGGSLRGKNQVRDLFPDLHAFATPKPEELLQRVIHIGSNPGDIVLDCYGGSGTTAAVAHKMGRRWVTVELLPATVATYTKPRLTRVVNGDEPGGITTSTERLADADLPDDVTPDEAQEFNRLLTKVMKVVDVDKDAVKALRNATKTRSQTTTLWHGGGGFTHLEVGPSMFESVADIVVLAEWATQGDLARAMCAQLGVRYRPDGIFAAKRGQVRYVILDGLVGHGTVAAILDQLPEKQIVEVWATQIDPDAEAALRKARKGSQLTKIPEAVLDTYRRRAAKTSPFTRRTQQPEGADS
;
A
#
# COMPACT_ATOMS: atom_id res chain seq x y z
N MET A 1 3.44 -14.47 43.57
CA MET A 1 2.62 -13.90 42.48
C MET A 1 2.48 -14.95 41.39
N TYR A 2 1.30 -15.11 40.79
CA TYR A 2 1.08 -15.99 39.65
C TYR A 2 0.57 -15.17 38.46
N PRO A 3 0.76 -15.62 37.21
CA PRO A 3 0.09 -15.01 36.07
C PRO A 3 -1.43 -15.02 36.26
N THR A 4 -2.11 -14.04 35.69
CA THR A 4 -3.58 -14.04 35.63
C THR A 4 -4.08 -15.33 34.96
N PRO A 5 -5.25 -15.87 35.35
CA PRO A 5 -5.81 -17.06 34.72
C PRO A 5 -5.80 -16.97 33.19
N GLY A 6 -5.35 -18.03 32.51
CA GLY A 6 -5.22 -18.07 31.04
C GLY A 6 -3.97 -17.38 30.46
N ARG A 7 -3.01 -16.95 31.28
CA ARG A 7 -1.70 -16.44 30.85
C ARG A 7 -0.56 -17.31 31.39
N CYS A 8 0.58 -17.28 30.68
CA CYS A 8 1.85 -17.84 31.13
C CYS A 8 2.87 -16.72 31.35
N TRP A 9 3.96 -17.01 32.07
CA TRP A 9 5.09 -16.10 32.19
C TRP A 9 5.75 -15.88 30.83
N GLY A 10 5.91 -14.62 30.41
CA GLY A 10 6.51 -14.27 29.12
C GLY A 10 8.04 -14.25 29.09
N LYS A 11 8.70 -14.59 30.20
CA LYS A 11 10.17 -14.64 30.38
C LYS A 11 10.53 -15.83 31.29
N ALA A 12 11.79 -16.25 31.22
CA ALA A 12 12.31 -17.33 32.06
C ALA A 12 12.37 -16.94 33.54
N GLN A 13 12.28 -17.93 34.43
CA GLN A 13 12.38 -17.73 35.88
C GLN A 13 13.70 -17.09 36.31
N SER A 14 14.81 -17.45 35.65
CA SER A 14 16.13 -16.85 35.90
C SER A 14 16.13 -15.34 35.67
N TRP A 15 15.49 -14.88 34.59
CA TRP A 15 15.34 -13.46 34.29
C TRP A 15 14.52 -12.74 35.36
N PHE A 16 13.40 -13.32 35.82
CA PHE A 16 12.63 -12.72 36.92
C PHE A 16 13.44 -12.66 38.21
N LEU A 17 14.18 -13.71 38.55
CA LEU A 17 15.02 -13.74 39.75
C LEU A 17 16.10 -12.66 39.70
N GLU A 18 16.78 -12.51 38.55
CA GLU A 18 17.79 -11.47 38.33
C GLU A 18 17.18 -10.07 38.51
N GLN A 19 16.04 -9.81 37.87
CA GLN A 19 15.37 -8.52 37.92
C GLN A 19 14.79 -8.18 39.29
N MET A 20 14.27 -9.17 40.02
CA MET A 20 13.78 -8.96 41.40
C MET A 20 14.94 -8.73 42.37
N ASN A 21 16.10 -9.36 42.13
CA ASN A 21 17.32 -9.15 42.91
C ASN A 21 17.92 -7.74 42.78
N GLU A 22 17.51 -6.95 41.79
CA GLU A 22 17.86 -5.53 41.74
C GLU A 22 17.16 -4.69 42.82
N TYR A 23 16.04 -5.17 43.39
CA TYR A 23 15.26 -4.44 44.40
C TYR A 23 15.52 -4.92 45.83
N ALA A 24 15.61 -6.23 46.03
CA ALA A 24 15.77 -6.88 47.34
C ALA A 24 16.36 -8.27 47.12
N LYS A 25 16.83 -8.95 48.16
CA LYS A 25 17.44 -10.27 48.00
C LYS A 25 16.36 -11.35 47.85
N TYR A 26 16.37 -12.05 46.72
CA TYR A 26 15.48 -13.17 46.42
C TYR A 26 16.26 -14.46 46.12
N GLU A 27 15.67 -15.59 46.48
CA GLU A 27 16.18 -16.93 46.22
C GLU A 27 15.11 -17.83 45.60
N LEU A 28 15.57 -18.92 44.99
CA LEU A 28 14.68 -19.99 44.55
C LEU A 28 14.45 -20.94 45.70
N ARG A 29 13.18 -21.12 46.08
CA ARG A 29 12.80 -22.03 47.16
C ARG A 29 11.60 -22.86 46.73
N ASP A 30 11.69 -24.16 46.91
CA ASP A 30 10.53 -25.04 46.77
C ASP A 30 9.60 -24.83 47.96
N ILE A 31 8.34 -24.50 47.67
CA ILE A 31 7.31 -24.18 48.67
C ILE A 31 6.14 -25.18 48.64
N GLY A 32 6.21 -26.22 47.80
CA GLY A 32 5.14 -27.21 47.68
C GLY A 32 3.81 -26.62 47.20
N ASP A 33 3.84 -25.76 46.17
CA ASP A 33 2.66 -25.05 45.65
C ASP A 33 1.92 -25.78 44.52
N GLU A 34 2.13 -27.09 44.35
CA GLU A 34 1.55 -27.91 43.27
C GLU A 34 0.02 -27.76 43.19
N GLU A 35 -0.69 -27.86 44.32
CA GLU A 35 -2.15 -27.73 44.37
C GLU A 35 -2.63 -26.35 43.92
N ARG A 36 -1.88 -25.30 44.29
CA ARG A 36 -2.22 -23.93 43.93
C ARG A 36 -1.99 -23.68 42.44
N ARG A 37 -0.88 -24.17 41.89
CA ARG A 37 -0.59 -24.11 40.44
C ARG A 37 -1.62 -24.89 39.63
N ALA A 38 -2.03 -26.06 40.10
CA ALA A 38 -3.08 -26.86 39.49
C ALA A 38 -4.40 -26.09 39.38
N THR A 39 -4.81 -25.46 40.48
CA THR A 39 -6.02 -24.62 40.54
C THR A 39 -5.99 -23.46 39.53
N ILE A 40 -4.86 -22.75 39.43
CA ILE A 40 -4.70 -21.60 38.52
C ILE A 40 -4.71 -22.03 37.05
N CYS A 41 -4.11 -23.18 36.75
CA CYS A 41 -4.08 -23.75 35.41
C CYS A 41 -5.38 -24.49 35.04
N GLY A 42 -6.32 -24.66 35.96
CA GLY A 42 -7.54 -25.44 35.73
C GLY A 42 -7.26 -26.92 35.48
N THR A 43 -6.28 -27.51 36.17
CA THR A 43 -5.83 -28.91 36.00
C THR A 43 -5.70 -29.61 37.35
N THR A 44 -5.32 -30.89 37.36
CA THR A 44 -5.12 -31.67 38.59
C THR A 44 -3.64 -31.64 39.05
N PRO A 45 -3.35 -31.75 40.37
CA PRO A 45 -1.97 -31.68 40.89
C PRO A 45 -1.02 -32.72 40.30
N GLU A 46 -1.52 -33.89 39.89
CA GLU A 46 -0.72 -34.97 39.31
C GLU A 46 -0.16 -34.61 37.91
N LEU A 47 -0.81 -33.67 37.21
CA LEU A 47 -0.39 -33.18 35.90
C LEU A 47 0.53 -31.96 35.99
N VAL A 48 0.76 -31.44 37.20
CA VAL A 48 1.64 -30.31 37.46
C VAL A 48 3.04 -30.82 37.80
N LYS A 49 4.06 -30.24 37.18
CA LYS A 49 5.46 -30.60 37.47
C LYS A 49 5.77 -30.35 38.97
N PRO A 50 6.21 -31.36 39.73
CA PRO A 50 6.57 -31.20 41.14
C PRO A 50 7.91 -30.50 41.30
N GLY A 51 8.12 -29.86 42.44
CA GLY A 51 9.41 -29.28 42.84
C GLY A 51 9.87 -28.14 41.94
N VAL A 52 8.93 -27.33 41.45
CA VAL A 52 9.24 -26.10 40.71
C VAL A 52 9.47 -25.00 41.74
N PRO A 53 10.70 -24.46 41.91
CA PRO A 53 10.96 -23.46 42.93
C PRO A 53 10.17 -22.18 42.68
N ALA A 54 9.71 -21.52 43.74
CA ALA A 54 9.19 -20.16 43.69
C ALA A 54 10.31 -19.14 43.94
N ILE A 55 10.14 -17.92 43.44
CA ILE A 55 11.01 -16.79 43.79
C ILE A 55 10.53 -16.23 45.13
N MET A 56 11.33 -16.39 46.17
CA MET A 56 11.00 -16.03 47.56
C MET A 56 12.01 -15.03 48.11
N LEU A 57 11.57 -14.17 49.02
CA LEU A 57 12.48 -13.27 49.74
C LEU A 57 13.47 -14.09 50.57
N ALA A 58 14.75 -13.76 50.42
CA ALA A 58 15.85 -14.35 51.19
C ALA A 58 16.16 -13.54 52.46
N GLU A 59 15.46 -12.41 52.67
CA GLU A 59 15.63 -11.50 53.79
C GLU A 59 14.28 -11.10 54.40
N PRO A 60 14.26 -10.55 55.63
CA PRO A 60 13.02 -10.08 56.26
C PRO A 60 12.27 -9.07 55.40
N LEU A 61 10.94 -9.12 55.46
CA LEU A 61 10.06 -8.28 54.63
C LEU A 61 10.34 -6.77 54.80
N GLU A 62 10.65 -6.33 56.03
CA GLU A 62 10.92 -4.94 56.34
C GLU A 62 12.19 -4.42 55.66
N ASP A 63 13.26 -5.24 55.67
CA ASP A 63 14.53 -4.92 55.03
C ASP A 63 14.40 -4.90 53.51
N ALA A 64 13.74 -5.91 52.94
CA ALA A 64 13.43 -5.99 51.53
C ALA A 64 12.62 -4.78 51.05
N ALA A 65 11.58 -4.38 51.81
CA ALA A 65 10.76 -3.23 51.47
C ALA A 65 11.56 -1.92 51.50
N LYS A 66 12.50 -1.78 52.45
CA LYS A 66 13.40 -0.62 52.52
C LYS A 66 14.35 -0.56 51.32
N ALA A 67 14.96 -1.69 50.96
CA ALA A 67 15.84 -1.80 49.80
C ALA A 67 15.09 -1.50 48.49
N ALA A 68 13.91 -2.10 48.30
CA ALA A 68 13.09 -1.90 47.10
C ALA A 68 12.64 -0.43 46.94
N ARG A 69 12.23 0.23 48.04
CA ARG A 69 11.88 1.66 48.05
C ARG A 69 13.08 2.55 47.72
N ALA A 70 14.27 2.22 48.22
CA ALA A 70 15.49 2.95 47.90
C ALA A 70 15.88 2.79 46.42
N ARG A 71 15.85 1.55 45.90
CA ARG A 71 16.11 1.24 44.48
C ARG A 71 15.13 1.96 43.55
N TYR A 72 13.85 1.98 43.92
CA TYR A 72 12.81 2.69 43.19
C TYR A 72 13.06 4.20 43.16
N LYS A 73 13.46 4.82 44.28
CA LYS A 73 13.75 6.26 44.32
C LYS A 73 14.97 6.68 43.48
N ALA A 74 15.90 5.76 43.18
CA ALA A 74 17.08 6.05 42.36
C ALA A 74 16.76 6.34 40.88
N GLY A 75 15.54 6.02 40.39
CA GLY A 75 15.03 6.44 39.08
C GLY A 75 15.54 5.64 37.86
N SER A 76 16.78 5.13 37.86
CA SER A 76 17.31 4.26 36.81
C SER A 76 16.77 2.83 36.94
N TRP A 77 15.48 2.63 36.75
CA TRP A 77 14.80 1.35 37.04
C TRP A 77 15.24 0.20 36.12
N PRO A 78 15.22 -1.05 36.63
CA PRO A 78 15.41 -2.26 35.83
C PRO A 78 14.34 -2.45 34.74
N GLU A 79 14.47 -3.51 33.95
CA GLU A 79 13.43 -3.91 33.01
C GLU A 79 12.13 -4.33 33.72
N LEU A 80 12.21 -4.96 34.89
CA LEU A 80 11.06 -5.20 35.74
C LEU A 80 10.81 -3.99 36.66
N VAL A 81 9.59 -3.44 36.60
CA VAL A 81 9.19 -2.27 37.39
C VAL A 81 8.02 -2.64 38.28
N PHE A 82 8.17 -2.45 39.59
CA PHE A 82 7.05 -2.47 40.53
C PHE A 82 6.34 -1.12 40.46
N LEU A 83 5.18 -1.07 39.82
CA LEU A 83 4.38 0.16 39.77
C LEU A 83 3.58 0.27 41.05
N ASP A 84 3.83 1.34 41.80
CA ASP A 84 3.18 1.60 43.09
C ASP A 84 3.50 0.47 44.07
N LEU A 85 4.54 0.66 44.90
CA LEU A 85 5.09 -0.38 45.79
C LEU A 85 4.07 -0.96 46.79
N ASP A 86 2.90 -0.34 46.90
CA ASP A 86 1.79 -0.77 47.74
C ASP A 86 0.73 -1.61 46.96
N LYS A 87 0.96 -1.90 45.68
CA LYS A 87 0.09 -2.73 44.82
C LYS A 87 0.86 -3.90 44.20
N GLU A 88 0.16 -5.01 43.99
CA GLU A 88 0.70 -6.22 43.33
C GLU A 88 0.85 -6.05 41.78
N ARG A 89 1.34 -4.90 41.30
CA ARG A 89 1.45 -4.61 39.86
C ARG A 89 2.91 -4.54 39.42
N ILE A 90 3.35 -5.57 38.71
CA ILE A 90 4.61 -5.53 37.96
C ILE A 90 4.37 -5.14 36.51
N GLN A 91 5.25 -4.32 35.96
CA GLN A 91 5.33 -4.01 34.54
C GLN A 91 6.72 -4.30 34.01
N ARG A 92 6.81 -4.48 32.68
CA ARG A 92 8.07 -4.60 31.98
C ARG A 92 8.32 -3.35 31.16
N LYS A 93 9.46 -2.71 31.37
CA LYS A 93 9.97 -1.65 30.49
C LYS A 93 10.22 -2.25 29.11
N LYS A 94 9.56 -1.71 28.08
CA LYS A 94 9.79 -2.10 26.68
C LYS A 94 10.48 -0.94 25.99
N HIS A 95 11.69 -1.16 25.49
CA HIS A 95 12.37 -0.20 24.64
C HIS A 95 11.66 -0.12 23.28
N LEU A 96 11.55 1.09 22.73
CA LEU A 96 11.13 1.29 21.35
C LEU A 96 12.19 0.64 20.46
N ALA A 97 11.79 -0.34 19.65
CA ALA A 97 12.62 -0.86 18.58
C ALA A 97 12.46 0.07 17.36
N ASP A 98 13.48 0.17 16.53
CA ASP A 98 13.41 0.93 15.25
C ASP A 98 12.42 0.29 14.25
N GLU A 99 11.96 -0.92 14.53
CA GLU A 99 10.89 -1.58 13.80
C GLU A 99 9.53 -1.03 14.25
N GLY A 100 8.87 -0.29 13.33
CA GLY A 100 7.55 0.29 13.57
C GLY A 100 6.47 -0.74 13.96
N ARG A 101 5.38 -0.27 14.56
CA ARG A 101 4.23 -1.11 14.91
C ARG A 101 3.09 -0.92 13.91
N VAL A 102 2.38 -2.00 13.60
CA VAL A 102 1.10 -1.91 12.87
C VAL A 102 0.11 -1.04 13.67
N PRO A 103 -0.55 -0.06 13.06
CA PRO A 103 -1.56 0.75 13.74
C PRO A 103 -2.74 -0.12 14.19
N GLU A 104 -3.08 -0.07 15.48
CA GLU A 104 -4.25 -0.76 16.07
C GLU A 104 -5.42 0.22 16.33
N THR A 105 -5.33 1.45 15.80
CA THR A 105 -6.17 2.59 16.20
C THR A 105 -7.34 2.90 15.27
N LEU A 106 -8.39 3.49 15.85
CA LEU A 106 -9.50 4.15 15.16
C LEU A 106 -9.02 5.48 14.53
N TRP A 107 -9.40 5.75 13.28
CA TRP A 107 -9.14 7.05 12.63
C TRP A 107 -10.39 7.92 12.65
N PHE A 108 -10.29 9.12 13.23
CA PHE A 108 -11.43 10.02 13.33
C PHE A 108 -11.60 10.85 12.07
N ALA A 109 -12.83 11.29 11.80
CA ALA A 109 -13.14 12.14 10.65
C ALA A 109 -12.39 13.50 10.71
N SER A 110 -11.98 13.96 11.89
CA SER A 110 -11.10 15.12 12.06
C SER A 110 -9.73 14.92 11.43
N ASP A 111 -9.25 13.67 11.39
CA ASP A 111 -7.86 13.36 11.04
C ASP A 111 -7.73 12.97 9.56
N VAL A 112 -8.76 12.30 9.03
CA VAL A 112 -8.74 11.67 7.70
C VAL A 112 -9.90 12.10 6.80
N GLY A 113 -10.79 12.96 7.31
CA GLY A 113 -12.00 13.35 6.60
C GLY A 113 -13.12 12.30 6.67
N GLY A 114 -14.37 12.77 6.67
CA GLY A 114 -15.56 11.92 6.55
C GLY A 114 -16.13 11.84 5.13
N SER A 115 -17.24 11.13 4.94
CA SER A 115 -17.90 10.98 3.63
C SER A 115 -18.28 12.31 2.98
N LEU A 116 -18.65 13.33 3.76
CA LEU A 116 -18.96 14.66 3.25
C LEU A 116 -17.73 15.35 2.63
N ARG A 117 -16.53 15.13 3.21
CA ARG A 117 -15.27 15.67 2.70
C ARG A 117 -14.97 15.09 1.31
N GLY A 118 -15.09 13.77 1.16
CA GLY A 118 -14.91 13.11 -0.15
C GLY A 118 -15.90 13.62 -1.19
N LYS A 119 -17.18 13.78 -0.82
CA LYS A 119 -18.22 14.32 -1.73
C LYS A 119 -17.90 15.73 -2.19
N ASN A 120 -17.48 16.61 -1.28
CA ASN A 120 -17.11 17.98 -1.61
C ASN A 120 -15.90 18.00 -2.55
N GLN A 121 -14.85 17.21 -2.28
CA GLN A 121 -13.67 17.12 -3.16
C GLN A 121 -14.06 16.74 -4.61
N VAL A 122 -14.95 15.76 -4.79
CA VAL A 122 -15.41 15.39 -6.15
C VAL A 122 -16.29 16.47 -6.78
N ARG A 123 -17.18 17.12 -6.00
CA ARG A 123 -18.00 18.23 -6.50
C ARG A 123 -17.14 19.41 -6.94
N ASP A 124 -16.11 19.74 -6.18
CA ASP A 124 -15.23 20.87 -6.48
C ASP A 124 -14.40 20.61 -7.76
N LEU A 125 -14.12 19.34 -8.07
CA LEU A 125 -13.50 18.92 -9.34
C LEU A 125 -14.46 18.96 -10.53
N PHE A 126 -15.72 18.67 -10.28
CA PHE A 126 -16.76 18.48 -11.29
C PHE A 126 -18.07 19.18 -10.89
N PRO A 127 -18.09 20.53 -10.89
CA PRO A 127 -19.21 21.31 -10.35
C PRO A 127 -20.52 21.07 -11.11
N ASP A 128 -20.43 20.79 -12.41
CA ASP A 128 -21.58 20.61 -13.30
C ASP A 128 -22.07 19.15 -13.38
N LEU A 129 -21.44 18.23 -12.64
CA LEU A 129 -21.80 16.80 -12.64
C LEU A 129 -22.53 16.41 -11.36
N HIS A 130 -23.38 15.39 -11.46
CA HIS A 130 -23.94 14.77 -10.26
C HIS A 130 -22.79 14.24 -9.38
N ALA A 131 -22.88 14.50 -8.08
CA ALA A 131 -21.83 14.06 -7.16
C ALA A 131 -21.71 12.53 -7.17
N PHE A 132 -20.49 12.02 -7.34
CA PHE A 132 -20.20 10.60 -7.15
C PHE A 132 -20.71 10.17 -5.76
N ALA A 133 -21.40 9.02 -5.68
CA ALA A 133 -22.24 8.71 -4.52
C ALA A 133 -21.45 8.60 -3.20
N THR A 134 -20.29 7.94 -3.22
CA THR A 134 -19.53 7.61 -2.00
C THR A 134 -18.00 7.66 -2.19
N PRO A 135 -17.44 8.77 -2.70
CA PRO A 135 -16.00 8.92 -2.84
C PRO A 135 -15.33 8.94 -1.47
N LYS A 136 -14.17 8.30 -1.37
CA LYS A 136 -13.33 8.39 -0.17
C LYS A 136 -12.58 9.74 -0.18
N PRO A 137 -12.37 10.37 0.98
CA PRO A 137 -11.57 11.59 1.09
C PRO A 137 -10.09 11.30 0.82
N GLU A 138 -9.38 12.22 0.18
CA GLU A 138 -7.95 12.07 -0.12
C GLU A 138 -7.08 11.85 1.13
N GLU A 139 -7.39 12.52 2.23
CA GLU A 139 -6.63 12.49 3.48
C GLU A 139 -6.62 11.08 4.12
N LEU A 140 -7.72 10.34 3.98
CA LEU A 140 -7.80 8.93 4.36
C LEU A 140 -6.86 8.07 3.52
N LEU A 141 -6.89 8.24 2.20
CA LEU A 141 -6.04 7.46 1.29
C LEU A 141 -4.57 7.82 1.48
N GLN A 142 -4.26 9.08 1.79
CA GLN A 142 -2.90 9.53 2.08
C GLN A 142 -2.35 8.79 3.28
N ARG A 143 -3.13 8.69 4.37
CA ARG A 143 -2.74 7.94 5.57
C ARG A 143 -2.53 6.45 5.26
N VAL A 144 -3.46 5.83 4.55
CA VAL A 144 -3.37 4.41 4.16
C VAL A 144 -2.12 4.13 3.31
N ILE A 145 -1.90 4.93 2.27
CA ILE A 145 -0.76 4.77 1.35
C ILE A 145 0.56 5.06 2.06
N HIS A 146 0.61 6.08 2.92
CA HIS A 146 1.82 6.43 3.69
C HIS A 146 2.27 5.28 4.60
N ILE A 147 1.33 4.63 5.28
CA ILE A 147 1.65 3.52 6.21
C ILE A 147 1.99 2.24 5.44
N GLY A 148 1.37 2.01 4.28
CA GLY A 148 1.50 0.77 3.54
C GLY A 148 2.54 0.76 2.41
N SER A 149 3.20 1.88 2.11
CA SER A 149 4.10 1.98 0.94
C SER A 149 5.11 3.12 1.03
N ASN A 150 6.22 2.96 0.31
CA ASN A 150 7.23 3.98 0.10
C ASN A 150 7.07 4.65 -1.28
N PRO A 151 7.61 5.87 -1.48
CA PRO A 151 7.74 6.44 -2.82
C PRO A 151 8.42 5.46 -3.80
N GLY A 152 7.91 5.36 -5.02
CA GLY A 152 8.37 4.40 -6.04
C GLY A 152 7.67 3.03 -6.05
N ASP A 153 7.03 2.65 -4.93
CA ASP A 153 6.22 1.43 -4.85
C ASP A 153 4.98 1.50 -5.75
N ILE A 154 4.33 0.35 -5.96
CA ILE A 154 3.10 0.23 -6.76
C ILE A 154 1.90 0.10 -5.83
N VAL A 155 0.92 1.01 -5.97
CA VAL A 155 -0.39 0.93 -5.32
C VAL A 155 -1.41 0.34 -6.30
N LEU A 156 -2.09 -0.74 -5.91
CA LEU A 156 -3.16 -1.36 -6.70
C LEU A 156 -4.51 -1.07 -6.07
N ASP A 157 -5.44 -0.53 -6.86
CA ASP A 157 -6.84 -0.36 -6.49
C ASP A 157 -7.77 -0.96 -7.56
N CYS A 158 -8.32 -2.14 -7.28
CA CYS A 158 -9.24 -2.83 -8.19
C CYS A 158 -10.68 -2.29 -8.18
N TYR A 159 -10.96 -1.26 -7.39
CA TYR A 159 -12.27 -0.62 -7.25
C TYR A 159 -12.13 0.90 -7.37
N GLY A 160 -11.54 1.33 -8.50
CA GLY A 160 -11.04 2.68 -8.71
C GLY A 160 -12.06 3.79 -8.51
N GLY A 161 -13.34 3.58 -8.84
CA GLY A 161 -14.40 4.56 -8.64
C GLY A 161 -14.02 5.94 -9.18
N SER A 162 -14.14 6.97 -8.35
CA SER A 162 -13.72 8.35 -8.69
C SER A 162 -12.22 8.57 -8.88
N GLY A 163 -11.39 7.55 -8.72
CA GLY A 163 -9.94 7.61 -8.92
C GLY A 163 -9.15 8.18 -7.73
N THR A 164 -9.73 8.25 -6.53
CA THR A 164 -9.08 8.89 -5.36
C THR A 164 -7.76 8.23 -5.01
N THR A 165 -7.72 6.89 -4.92
CA THR A 165 -6.49 6.16 -4.55
C THR A 165 -5.36 6.41 -5.54
N ALA A 166 -5.66 6.35 -6.84
CA ALA A 166 -4.69 6.62 -7.90
C ALA A 166 -4.20 8.08 -7.87
N ALA A 167 -5.10 9.05 -7.68
CA ALA A 167 -4.75 10.46 -7.56
C ALA A 167 -3.79 10.70 -6.38
N VAL A 168 -4.12 10.17 -5.20
CA VAL A 168 -3.29 10.31 -4.00
C VAL A 168 -1.95 9.59 -4.16
N ALA A 169 -1.95 8.35 -4.64
CA ALA A 169 -0.72 7.60 -4.90
C ALA A 169 0.22 8.37 -5.86
N HIS A 170 -0.34 8.97 -6.91
CA HIS A 170 0.41 9.76 -7.88
C HIS A 170 1.07 10.98 -7.22
N LYS A 171 0.30 11.80 -6.48
CA LYS A 171 0.80 13.00 -5.79
C LYS A 171 1.88 12.65 -4.75
N MET A 172 1.76 11.47 -4.15
CA MET A 172 2.71 10.95 -3.18
C MET A 172 3.95 10.30 -3.85
N GLY A 173 4.09 10.31 -5.17
CA GLY A 173 5.26 9.76 -5.85
C GLY A 173 5.29 8.23 -5.90
N ARG A 174 4.12 7.57 -5.85
CA ARG A 174 3.98 6.12 -6.07
C ARG A 174 3.54 5.85 -7.51
N ARG A 175 3.94 4.69 -8.04
CA ARG A 175 3.31 4.11 -9.23
C ARG A 175 1.95 3.55 -8.82
N TRP A 176 1.02 3.45 -9.76
CA TRP A 176 -0.29 2.91 -9.44
C TRP A 176 -0.92 2.17 -10.61
N VAL A 177 -1.80 1.24 -10.26
CA VAL A 177 -2.72 0.56 -11.18
C VAL A 177 -4.10 0.69 -10.56
N THR A 178 -5.04 1.25 -11.30
CA THR A 178 -6.44 1.31 -10.88
C THR A 178 -7.34 0.65 -11.92
N VAL A 179 -8.30 -0.13 -11.46
CA VAL A 179 -9.26 -0.85 -12.30
C VAL A 179 -10.65 -0.39 -11.91
N GLU A 180 -11.47 -0.11 -12.91
CA GLU A 180 -12.87 0.24 -12.73
C GLU A 180 -13.68 -0.49 -13.79
N LEU A 181 -14.78 -1.11 -13.35
CA LEU A 181 -15.61 -1.96 -14.20
C LEU A 181 -16.48 -1.14 -15.14
N LEU A 182 -17.00 0.01 -14.68
CA LEU A 182 -17.97 0.81 -15.42
C LEU A 182 -17.24 1.83 -16.31
N PRO A 183 -17.30 1.70 -17.66
CA PRO A 183 -16.64 2.64 -18.56
C PRO A 183 -17.15 4.08 -18.37
N ALA A 184 -18.45 4.23 -18.05
CA ALA A 184 -19.05 5.53 -17.76
C ALA A 184 -18.41 6.20 -16.53
N THR A 185 -18.10 5.45 -15.46
CA THR A 185 -17.41 5.98 -14.28
C THR A 185 -16.00 6.45 -14.65
N VAL A 186 -15.29 5.66 -15.46
CA VAL A 186 -13.94 6.02 -15.92
C VAL A 186 -13.95 7.29 -16.75
N ALA A 187 -14.84 7.37 -17.73
CA ALA A 187 -14.95 8.52 -18.63
C ALA A 187 -15.38 9.79 -17.90
N THR A 188 -16.27 9.66 -16.91
CA THR A 188 -16.89 10.80 -16.21
C THR A 188 -16.03 11.32 -15.05
N TYR A 189 -15.42 10.43 -14.25
CA TYR A 189 -14.73 10.80 -13.02
C TYR A 189 -13.26 10.43 -13.02
N THR A 190 -12.93 9.15 -13.20
CA THR A 190 -11.57 8.63 -12.97
C THR A 190 -10.56 9.26 -13.91
N LYS A 191 -10.80 9.18 -15.22
CA LYS A 191 -9.86 9.68 -16.24
C LYS A 191 -9.75 11.20 -16.20
N PRO A 192 -10.85 12.00 -16.17
CA PRO A 192 -10.75 13.45 -16.02
C PRO A 192 -10.00 13.88 -14.77
N ARG A 193 -10.23 13.24 -13.62
CA ARG A 193 -9.50 13.53 -12.39
C ARG A 193 -8.00 13.27 -12.54
N LEU A 194 -7.62 12.10 -13.04
CA LEU A 194 -6.21 11.74 -13.19
C LEU A 194 -5.49 12.62 -14.22
N THR A 195 -6.20 13.09 -15.26
CA THR A 195 -5.67 14.11 -16.17
C THR A 195 -5.39 15.42 -15.43
N ARG A 196 -6.32 15.89 -14.58
CA ARG A 196 -6.10 17.09 -13.75
C ARG A 196 -4.92 16.92 -12.79
N VAL A 197 -4.77 15.75 -12.16
CA VAL A 197 -3.62 15.42 -11.30
C VAL A 197 -2.32 15.58 -12.09
N VAL A 198 -2.22 14.97 -13.27
CA VAL A 198 -1.02 15.04 -14.12
C VAL A 198 -0.73 16.46 -14.58
N ASN A 199 -1.76 17.26 -14.88
CA ASN A 199 -1.59 18.64 -15.29
C ASN A 199 -1.27 19.58 -14.12
N GLY A 200 -1.52 19.18 -12.87
CA GLY A 200 -1.42 20.06 -11.71
C GLY A 200 -2.66 20.94 -11.48
N ASP A 201 -3.78 20.64 -12.14
CA ASP A 201 -5.02 21.42 -12.12
C ASP A 201 -6.04 20.94 -11.08
N GLU A 202 -5.65 20.03 -10.17
CA GLU A 202 -6.54 19.52 -9.12
C GLU A 202 -6.40 20.35 -7.83
N PRO A 203 -7.39 21.21 -7.48
CA PRO A 203 -7.35 22.00 -6.27
C PRO A 203 -7.64 21.17 -5.01
N GLY A 204 -7.04 21.56 -3.88
CA GLY A 204 -7.38 21.03 -2.56
C GLY A 204 -6.87 19.62 -2.27
N GLY A 205 -7.57 18.91 -1.38
CA GLY A 205 -7.15 17.58 -0.92
C GLY A 205 -5.72 17.61 -0.38
N ILE A 206 -4.88 16.69 -0.85
CA ILE A 206 -3.45 16.66 -0.52
C ILE A 206 -2.57 17.43 -1.53
N THR A 207 -3.17 18.10 -2.52
CA THR A 207 -2.44 19.01 -3.43
C THR A 207 -1.91 20.23 -2.68
N THR A 208 -2.61 20.65 -1.62
CA THR A 208 -2.28 21.84 -0.84
C THR A 208 -2.32 21.51 0.65
N SER A 209 -1.38 22.07 1.41
CA SER A 209 -1.45 22.11 2.87
C SER A 209 -1.80 23.53 3.30
N THR A 210 -2.84 23.70 4.12
CA THR A 210 -3.14 24.98 4.75
C THR A 210 -2.69 24.92 6.19
N GLU A 211 -1.68 25.72 6.52
CA GLU A 211 -1.19 25.88 7.88
C GLU A 211 -1.62 27.25 8.42
N ARG A 212 -1.97 27.28 9.70
CA ARG A 212 -2.32 28.52 10.38
C ARG A 212 -1.08 29.07 11.06
N LEU A 213 -0.71 30.28 10.69
CA LEU A 213 0.42 30.99 11.27
C LEU A 213 -0.07 32.16 12.13
N ALA A 214 0.71 32.45 13.16
CA ALA A 214 0.59 33.68 13.93
C ALA A 214 0.83 34.88 13.00
N ASP A 215 -0.04 35.89 13.06
CA ASP A 215 0.13 37.16 12.31
C ASP A 215 0.77 38.25 13.17
N ALA A 216 0.88 38.00 14.48
CA ALA A 216 1.58 38.80 15.50
C ALA A 216 2.33 37.86 16.45
N ASP A 217 3.21 38.38 17.31
CA ASP A 217 3.78 37.60 18.43
C ASP A 217 2.62 37.15 19.32
N LEU A 218 2.26 35.88 19.20
CA LEU A 218 1.27 35.27 20.09
C LEU A 218 1.83 35.28 21.51
N PRO A 219 0.95 35.34 22.53
CA PRO A 219 1.38 35.16 23.91
C PRO A 219 2.18 33.86 24.06
N ASP A 220 3.17 33.87 24.97
CA ASP A 220 3.99 32.69 25.27
C ASP A 220 3.08 31.48 25.55
N ASP A 221 3.44 30.33 25.00
CA ASP A 221 2.71 29.05 25.07
C ASP A 221 1.35 28.97 24.34
N VAL A 222 0.97 29.96 23.52
CA VAL A 222 -0.27 29.90 22.72
C VAL A 222 -0.01 29.52 21.26
N THR A 223 -0.59 28.41 20.82
CA THR A 223 -0.54 27.98 19.41
C THR A 223 -1.52 28.78 18.53
N PRO A 224 -1.27 28.86 17.20
CA PRO A 224 -2.21 29.52 16.28
C PRO A 224 -3.63 28.91 16.28
N ASP A 225 -3.77 27.61 16.52
CA ASP A 225 -5.08 26.97 16.59
C ASP A 225 -5.82 27.31 17.88
N GLU A 226 -5.11 27.40 19.01
CA GLU A 226 -5.68 27.86 20.28
C GLU A 226 -6.10 29.33 20.20
N ALA A 227 -5.31 30.19 19.55
CA ALA A 227 -5.66 31.58 19.28
C ALA A 227 -6.93 31.70 18.41
N GLN A 228 -7.13 30.81 17.44
CA GLN A 228 -8.36 30.76 16.67
C GLN A 228 -9.56 30.31 17.53
N GLU A 229 -9.41 29.25 18.30
CA GLU A 229 -10.50 28.74 19.13
C GLU A 229 -10.90 29.77 20.19
N PHE A 230 -9.92 30.48 20.78
CA PHE A 230 -10.19 31.62 21.64
C PHE A 230 -11.04 32.68 20.94
N ASN A 231 -10.68 33.10 19.72
CA ASN A 231 -11.47 34.07 18.95
C ASN A 231 -12.89 33.57 18.63
N ARG A 232 -13.05 32.27 18.38
CA ARG A 232 -14.35 31.63 18.15
C ARG A 232 -15.21 31.65 19.40
N LEU A 233 -14.63 31.30 20.55
CA LEU A 233 -15.29 31.30 21.85
C LEU A 233 -15.64 32.73 22.28
N LEU A 234 -14.71 33.69 22.13
CA LEU A 234 -14.93 35.10 22.40
C LEU A 234 -16.13 35.64 21.63
N THR A 235 -16.24 35.30 20.33
CA THR A 235 -17.38 35.69 19.49
C THR A 235 -18.70 35.09 19.97
N LYS A 236 -18.70 33.89 20.56
CA LYS A 236 -19.91 33.29 21.16
C LYS A 236 -20.28 33.98 22.48
N VAL A 237 -19.30 34.28 23.33
CA VAL A 237 -19.51 34.97 24.62
C VAL A 237 -20.06 36.39 24.42
N MET A 238 -19.53 37.12 23.44
CA MET A 238 -20.02 38.46 23.08
C MET A 238 -21.50 38.51 22.65
N LYS A 239 -22.13 37.37 22.32
CA LYS A 239 -23.56 37.33 22.02
C LYS A 239 -24.45 37.31 23.26
N VAL A 240 -23.87 36.99 24.42
CA VAL A 240 -24.60 36.77 25.67
C VAL A 240 -24.28 37.84 26.71
N VAL A 241 -23.10 38.46 26.60
CA VAL A 241 -22.62 39.48 27.54
C VAL A 241 -22.20 40.72 26.75
N ASP A 242 -22.54 41.90 27.27
CA ASP A 242 -22.05 43.16 26.72
C ASP A 242 -20.59 43.37 27.20
N VAL A 243 -19.66 43.42 26.26
CA VAL A 243 -18.22 43.47 26.52
C VAL A 243 -17.65 44.71 25.88
N ASP A 244 -16.72 45.37 26.56
CA ASP A 244 -16.03 46.54 26.03
C ASP A 244 -15.37 46.23 24.66
N LYS A 245 -15.71 47.05 23.67
CA LYS A 245 -15.28 46.89 22.28
C LYS A 245 -13.78 47.11 22.11
N ASP A 246 -13.18 47.99 22.91
CA ASP A 246 -11.75 48.27 22.83
C ASP A 246 -10.93 47.12 23.41
N ALA A 247 -11.37 46.55 24.53
CA ALA A 247 -10.80 45.32 25.09
C ALA A 247 -10.89 44.14 24.11
N VAL A 248 -12.04 43.94 23.46
CA VAL A 248 -12.21 42.88 22.44
C VAL A 248 -11.27 43.10 21.25
N LYS A 249 -11.09 44.35 20.80
CA LYS A 249 -10.20 44.67 19.70
C LYS A 249 -8.74 44.39 20.04
N ALA A 250 -8.31 44.71 21.26
CA ALA A 250 -6.98 44.38 21.76
C ALA A 250 -6.75 42.86 21.80
N LEU A 251 -7.71 42.09 22.33
CA LEU A 251 -7.65 40.64 22.39
C LEU A 251 -7.58 39.99 20.99
N ARG A 252 -8.37 40.47 20.04
CA ARG A 252 -8.35 39.98 18.64
C ARG A 252 -7.03 40.29 17.92
N ASN A 253 -6.43 41.44 18.20
CA ASN A 253 -5.12 41.80 17.66
C ASN A 253 -4.00 40.92 18.25
N ALA A 254 -4.04 40.67 19.56
CA ALA A 254 -3.07 39.81 20.25
C ALA A 254 -3.17 38.33 19.86
N THR A 255 -4.33 37.88 19.38
CA THR A 255 -4.59 36.48 18.96
C THR A 255 -4.80 36.36 17.46
N LYS A 256 -4.26 37.31 16.68
CA LYS A 256 -4.48 37.37 15.24
C LYS A 256 -3.71 36.25 14.54
N THR A 257 -4.43 35.47 13.74
CA THR A 257 -3.87 34.37 12.96
C THR A 257 -4.17 34.56 11.48
N ARG A 258 -3.28 34.09 10.61
CA ARG A 258 -3.50 34.02 9.18
C ARG A 258 -3.39 32.58 8.68
N SER A 259 -4.16 32.23 7.66
CA SER A 259 -3.98 30.96 6.97
C SER A 259 -2.98 31.16 5.83
N GLN A 260 -1.96 30.30 5.77
CA GLN A 260 -1.07 30.19 4.63
C GLN A 260 -1.32 28.85 3.94
N THR A 261 -1.61 28.88 2.65
CA THR A 261 -1.79 27.67 1.85
C THR A 261 -0.55 27.47 0.98
N THR A 262 0.10 26.33 1.15
CA THR A 262 1.26 25.90 0.35
C THR A 262 0.82 24.81 -0.62
N THR A 263 1.15 24.97 -1.90
CA THR A 263 0.96 23.92 -2.90
C THR A 263 2.07 22.88 -2.76
N LEU A 264 1.69 21.62 -2.53
CA LEU A 264 2.59 20.48 -2.39
C LEU A 264 2.76 19.71 -3.71
N TRP A 265 1.80 19.80 -4.62
CA TRP A 265 1.82 19.09 -5.90
C TRP A 265 1.61 20.07 -7.07
N HIS A 266 2.51 20.00 -8.06
CA HIS A 266 2.53 20.93 -9.20
C HIS A 266 2.22 20.26 -10.55
N GLY A 267 1.79 18.99 -10.54
CA GLY A 267 1.65 18.20 -11.76
C GLY A 267 2.94 17.48 -12.16
N GLY A 268 2.83 16.66 -13.20
CA GLY A 268 3.91 15.84 -13.74
C GLY A 268 3.49 14.39 -14.00
N GLY A 269 4.40 13.62 -14.59
CA GLY A 269 4.18 12.20 -14.87
C GLY A 269 3.15 11.95 -15.96
N GLY A 270 2.45 10.82 -15.87
CA GLY A 270 1.42 10.42 -16.81
C GLY A 270 0.83 9.07 -16.45
N PHE A 271 -0.19 8.65 -17.19
CA PHE A 271 -0.79 7.33 -17.04
C PHE A 271 -1.13 6.73 -18.41
N THR A 272 -1.26 5.40 -18.44
CA THR A 272 -1.78 4.68 -19.60
C THR A 272 -3.17 4.17 -19.26
N HIS A 273 -4.14 4.42 -20.14
CA HIS A 273 -5.48 3.87 -20.02
C HIS A 273 -5.60 2.63 -20.91
N LEU A 274 -6.04 1.53 -20.33
CA LEU A 274 -6.30 0.28 -21.01
C LEU A 274 -7.77 -0.08 -20.81
N GLU A 275 -8.40 -0.59 -21.86
CA GLU A 275 -9.76 -1.09 -21.85
C GLU A 275 -9.74 -2.58 -22.19
N VAL A 276 -10.48 -3.39 -21.45
CA VAL A 276 -10.60 -4.82 -21.73
C VAL A 276 -11.55 -4.98 -22.92
N GLY A 277 -11.00 -5.31 -24.08
CA GLY A 277 -11.77 -5.63 -25.27
C GLY A 277 -12.38 -7.04 -25.23
N PRO A 278 -13.24 -7.38 -26.20
CA PRO A 278 -13.73 -8.75 -26.37
C PRO A 278 -12.57 -9.73 -26.59
N SER A 279 -12.82 -11.01 -26.33
CA SER A 279 -11.86 -12.07 -26.65
C SER A 279 -11.60 -12.09 -28.15
N MET A 280 -10.34 -12.15 -28.56
CA MET A 280 -9.96 -12.37 -29.96
C MET A 280 -10.07 -13.85 -30.38
N PHE A 281 -10.46 -14.72 -29.45
CA PHE A 281 -10.64 -16.15 -29.65
C PHE A 281 -12.09 -16.55 -29.39
N GLU A 282 -12.61 -17.44 -30.22
CA GLU A 282 -13.92 -18.08 -30.08
C GLU A 282 -13.76 -19.60 -30.13
N SER A 283 -14.67 -20.32 -29.48
CA SER A 283 -14.70 -21.78 -29.47
C SER A 283 -15.85 -22.26 -30.34
N VAL A 284 -15.54 -22.93 -31.45
CA VAL A 284 -16.51 -23.49 -32.39
C VAL A 284 -16.23 -24.98 -32.53
N ALA A 285 -17.18 -25.83 -32.13
CA ALA A 285 -17.04 -27.29 -32.17
C ALA A 285 -15.73 -27.80 -31.53
N ASP A 286 -15.42 -27.32 -30.32
CA ASP A 286 -14.20 -27.62 -29.54
C ASP A 286 -12.87 -27.16 -30.19
N ILE A 287 -12.93 -26.36 -31.25
CA ILE A 287 -11.76 -25.76 -31.90
C ILE A 287 -11.72 -24.27 -31.57
N VAL A 288 -10.56 -23.79 -31.16
CA VAL A 288 -10.33 -22.36 -30.92
C VAL A 288 -9.97 -21.67 -32.24
N VAL A 289 -10.80 -20.72 -32.65
CA VAL A 289 -10.64 -19.90 -33.85
C VAL A 289 -10.49 -18.42 -33.47
N LEU A 290 -10.08 -17.59 -34.43
CA LEU A 290 -10.12 -16.14 -34.24
C LEU A 290 -11.57 -15.65 -34.31
N ALA A 291 -11.91 -14.70 -33.44
CA ALA A 291 -13.21 -14.06 -33.45
C ALA A 291 -13.43 -13.28 -34.76
N GLU A 292 -14.69 -13.17 -35.20
CA GLU A 292 -15.04 -12.52 -36.47
C GLU A 292 -14.57 -11.05 -36.53
N TRP A 293 -14.61 -10.35 -35.39
CA TRP A 293 -14.14 -8.97 -35.29
C TRP A 293 -12.62 -8.83 -35.42
N ALA A 294 -11.85 -9.90 -35.16
CA ALA A 294 -10.39 -9.86 -35.06
C ALA A 294 -9.75 -9.92 -36.46
N THR A 295 -9.97 -8.87 -37.25
CA THR A 295 -9.42 -8.69 -38.60
C THR A 295 -8.60 -7.41 -38.69
N GLN A 296 -7.73 -7.32 -39.69
CA GLN A 296 -6.93 -6.15 -40.04
C GLN A 296 -6.25 -5.46 -38.83
N GLY A 297 -6.47 -4.15 -38.67
CA GLY A 297 -5.87 -3.36 -37.59
C GLY A 297 -6.34 -3.75 -36.19
N ASP A 298 -7.56 -4.31 -36.05
CA ASP A 298 -8.07 -4.77 -34.76
C ASP A 298 -7.41 -6.08 -34.35
N LEU A 299 -7.15 -6.99 -35.30
CA LEU A 299 -6.29 -8.16 -35.07
C LEU A 299 -4.89 -7.74 -34.65
N ALA A 300 -4.28 -6.78 -35.36
CA ALA A 300 -2.95 -6.29 -35.05
C ALA A 300 -2.88 -5.69 -33.64
N ARG A 301 -3.88 -4.89 -33.25
CA ARG A 301 -3.99 -4.32 -31.90
C ARG A 301 -4.14 -5.41 -30.84
N ALA A 302 -5.03 -6.38 -31.05
CA ALA A 302 -5.26 -7.48 -30.13
C ALA A 302 -4.02 -8.36 -29.96
N MET A 303 -3.36 -8.70 -31.06
CA MET A 303 -2.11 -9.47 -31.08
C MET A 303 -0.98 -8.73 -30.36
N CYS A 304 -0.80 -7.43 -30.59
CA CYS A 304 0.18 -6.64 -29.86
C CYS A 304 -0.05 -6.71 -28.34
N ALA A 305 -1.32 -6.67 -27.90
CA ALA A 305 -1.65 -6.86 -26.48
C ALA A 305 -1.27 -8.25 -25.97
N GLN A 306 -1.58 -9.33 -26.71
CA GLN A 306 -1.20 -10.71 -26.33
C GLN A 306 0.33 -10.89 -26.25
N LEU A 307 1.07 -10.24 -27.15
CA LEU A 307 2.54 -10.29 -27.22
C LEU A 307 3.24 -9.39 -26.19
N GLY A 308 2.49 -8.56 -25.45
CA GLY A 308 3.04 -7.60 -24.49
C GLY A 308 3.86 -6.50 -25.16
N VAL A 309 3.48 -6.08 -26.36
CA VAL A 309 4.12 -4.99 -27.10
C VAL A 309 3.13 -3.86 -27.35
N ARG A 310 3.61 -2.62 -27.29
CA ARG A 310 2.74 -1.46 -27.50
C ARG A 310 2.40 -1.32 -28.98
N TYR A 311 1.11 -1.38 -29.31
CA TYR A 311 0.62 -1.10 -30.66
C TYR A 311 0.93 0.34 -31.06
N ARG A 312 1.74 0.50 -32.10
CA ARG A 312 2.17 1.77 -32.69
C ARG A 312 2.34 1.54 -34.20
N PRO A 313 1.25 1.61 -34.97
CA PRO A 313 1.30 1.32 -36.40
C PRO A 313 2.18 2.32 -37.14
N ASP A 314 3.00 1.81 -38.04
CA ASP A 314 3.96 2.51 -38.89
C ASP A 314 4.00 1.78 -40.24
N GLY A 315 3.12 2.17 -41.17
CA GLY A 315 2.87 1.44 -42.41
C GLY A 315 2.39 0.02 -42.14
N ILE A 316 3.12 -0.98 -42.65
CA ILE A 316 2.84 -2.41 -42.44
C ILE A 316 3.25 -2.94 -41.05
N PHE A 317 3.99 -2.14 -40.27
CA PHE A 317 4.50 -2.56 -38.96
C PHE A 317 3.53 -2.16 -37.85
N ALA A 318 3.01 -3.13 -37.11
CA ALA A 318 2.07 -2.89 -36.00
C ALA A 318 2.77 -2.39 -34.72
N ALA A 319 4.01 -2.82 -34.48
CA ALA A 319 4.77 -2.46 -33.28
C ALA A 319 6.29 -2.60 -33.49
N LYS A 320 7.05 -2.11 -32.51
CA LYS A 320 8.51 -2.22 -32.45
C LYS A 320 8.96 -2.53 -31.01
N ARG A 321 9.90 -3.48 -30.85
CA ARG A 321 10.60 -3.75 -29.59
C ARG A 321 12.10 -3.94 -29.85
N GLY A 322 12.91 -2.96 -29.47
CA GLY A 322 14.35 -2.96 -29.79
C GLY A 322 14.58 -2.94 -31.30
N GLN A 323 15.26 -3.96 -31.83
CA GLN A 323 15.51 -4.15 -33.28
C GLN A 323 14.41 -4.98 -33.98
N VAL A 324 13.41 -5.46 -33.23
CA VAL A 324 12.32 -6.27 -33.78
C VAL A 324 11.16 -5.39 -34.21
N ARG A 325 10.72 -5.55 -35.45
CA ARG A 325 9.46 -5.03 -35.98
C ARG A 325 8.41 -6.14 -35.99
N TYR A 326 7.17 -5.79 -35.66
CA TYR A 326 6.05 -6.73 -35.63
C TYR A 326 5.14 -6.46 -36.82
N VAL A 327 4.83 -7.51 -37.58
CA VAL A 327 3.85 -7.48 -38.67
C VAL A 327 2.76 -8.49 -38.33
N ILE A 328 1.50 -8.07 -38.37
CA ILE A 328 0.34 -8.94 -38.12
C ILE A 328 -0.57 -8.87 -39.34
N LEU A 329 -0.88 -10.03 -39.92
CA LEU A 329 -1.67 -10.15 -41.15
C LEU A 329 -2.79 -11.18 -40.96
N ASP A 330 -3.98 -10.86 -41.44
CA ASP A 330 -5.16 -11.74 -41.42
C ASP A 330 -5.32 -12.58 -42.69
N GLY A 331 -4.27 -12.69 -43.52
CA GLY A 331 -4.27 -13.46 -44.77
C GLY A 331 -3.03 -14.34 -44.98
N LEU A 332 -2.93 -14.90 -46.18
CA LEU A 332 -1.81 -15.75 -46.60
C LEU A 332 -0.52 -14.94 -46.76
N VAL A 333 0.52 -15.36 -46.03
CA VAL A 333 1.88 -14.86 -46.22
C VAL A 333 2.65 -15.83 -47.10
N GLY A 334 2.85 -15.42 -48.36
CA GLY A 334 3.70 -16.08 -49.34
C GLY A 334 4.97 -15.29 -49.67
N HIS A 335 5.73 -15.75 -50.66
CA HIS A 335 6.99 -15.12 -51.10
C HIS A 335 6.87 -13.63 -51.44
N GLY A 336 5.81 -13.23 -52.16
CA GLY A 336 5.59 -11.82 -52.55
C GLY A 336 5.38 -10.92 -51.33
N THR A 337 4.59 -11.38 -50.36
CA THR A 337 4.36 -10.66 -49.09
C THR A 337 5.65 -10.51 -48.30
N VAL A 338 6.46 -11.56 -48.21
CA VAL A 338 7.77 -11.52 -47.54
C VAL A 338 8.70 -10.51 -48.21
N ALA A 339 8.75 -10.47 -49.54
CA ALA A 339 9.57 -9.50 -50.28
C ALA A 339 9.13 -8.06 -49.98
N ALA A 340 7.82 -7.79 -49.97
CA ALA A 340 7.27 -6.47 -49.63
C ALA A 340 7.58 -6.04 -48.18
N ILE A 341 7.56 -6.98 -47.24
CA ILE A 341 7.94 -6.72 -45.84
C ILE A 341 9.41 -6.35 -45.73
N LEU A 342 10.28 -7.09 -46.43
CA LEU A 342 11.72 -6.88 -46.37
C LEU A 342 12.16 -5.57 -47.03
N ASP A 343 11.48 -5.14 -48.09
CA ASP A 343 11.73 -3.87 -48.78
C ASP A 343 11.51 -2.66 -47.85
N GLN A 344 10.49 -2.74 -46.98
CA GLN A 344 10.19 -1.70 -46.00
C GLN A 344 10.97 -1.87 -44.68
N LEU A 345 11.69 -2.97 -44.49
CA LEU A 345 12.38 -3.29 -43.24
C LEU A 345 13.78 -2.63 -43.21
N PRO A 346 14.07 -1.73 -42.24
CA PRO A 346 15.40 -1.12 -42.14
C PRO A 346 16.53 -2.15 -42.01
N GLU A 347 17.68 -1.88 -42.63
CA GLU A 347 18.79 -2.85 -42.79
C GLU A 347 19.24 -3.56 -41.50
N LYS A 348 19.18 -2.87 -40.35
CA LYS A 348 19.62 -3.40 -39.04
C LYS A 348 18.50 -4.02 -38.20
N GLN A 349 17.28 -4.06 -38.71
CA GLN A 349 16.11 -4.57 -38.00
C GLN A 349 15.71 -5.95 -38.51
N ILE A 350 15.09 -6.73 -37.61
CA ILE A 350 14.50 -8.03 -37.91
C ILE A 350 12.98 -7.94 -37.77
N VAL A 351 12.25 -8.90 -38.32
CA VAL A 351 10.79 -8.91 -38.31
C VAL A 351 10.23 -10.19 -37.73
N GLU A 352 9.23 -10.06 -36.85
CA GLU A 352 8.35 -11.14 -36.41
C GLU A 352 7.00 -10.95 -37.11
N VAL A 353 6.70 -11.86 -38.04
CA VAL A 353 5.46 -11.86 -38.81
C VAL A 353 4.49 -12.88 -38.21
N TRP A 354 3.29 -12.44 -37.86
CA TRP A 354 2.22 -13.27 -37.32
C TRP A 354 1.05 -13.29 -38.31
N ALA A 355 0.69 -14.46 -38.81
CA ALA A 355 -0.29 -14.58 -39.89
C ALA A 355 -1.28 -15.74 -39.69
N THR A 356 -2.52 -15.57 -40.17
CA THR A 356 -3.56 -16.61 -40.11
C THR A 356 -3.23 -17.79 -41.02
N GLN A 357 -2.58 -17.52 -42.16
CA GLN A 357 -2.14 -18.53 -43.12
C GLN A 357 -0.70 -18.26 -43.56
N ILE A 358 0.10 -19.31 -43.69
CA ILE A 358 1.52 -19.25 -44.04
C ILE A 358 1.82 -20.27 -45.12
N ASP A 359 2.51 -19.82 -46.16
CA ASP A 359 3.18 -20.70 -47.11
C ASP A 359 4.46 -21.28 -46.47
N PRO A 360 4.62 -22.61 -46.40
CA PRO A 360 5.81 -23.26 -45.81
C PRO A 360 7.13 -22.74 -46.39
N ASP A 361 7.18 -22.41 -47.68
CA ASP A 361 8.42 -21.94 -48.33
C ASP A 361 8.75 -20.48 -47.99
N ALA A 362 7.74 -19.70 -47.60
CA ALA A 362 7.90 -18.29 -47.24
C ALA A 362 8.68 -18.11 -45.92
N GLU A 363 8.53 -19.03 -44.95
CA GLU A 363 9.30 -18.97 -43.70
C GLU A 363 10.80 -19.16 -43.97
N ALA A 364 11.14 -20.16 -44.79
CA ALA A 364 12.53 -20.44 -45.16
C ALA A 364 13.13 -19.25 -45.93
N ALA A 365 12.36 -18.63 -46.83
CA ALA A 365 12.78 -17.45 -47.57
C ALA A 365 13.04 -16.25 -46.65
N LEU A 366 12.12 -15.96 -45.70
CA LEU A 366 12.28 -14.86 -44.75
C LEU A 366 13.53 -15.04 -43.89
N ARG A 367 13.75 -16.26 -43.37
CA ARG A 367 14.89 -16.58 -42.51
C ARG A 367 16.22 -16.52 -43.26
N LYS A 368 16.23 -16.91 -44.54
CA LYS A 368 17.41 -16.80 -45.43
C LYS A 368 17.74 -15.34 -45.74
N ALA A 369 16.73 -14.51 -46.01
CA ALA A 369 16.92 -13.11 -46.38
C ALA A 369 17.32 -12.22 -45.18
N ARG A 370 16.72 -12.43 -44.00
CA ARG A 370 17.06 -11.71 -42.77
C ARG A 370 17.17 -12.67 -41.59
N LYS A 371 18.40 -13.04 -41.25
CA LYS A 371 18.69 -13.95 -40.14
C LYS A 371 18.14 -13.38 -38.83
N GLY A 372 17.32 -14.18 -38.13
CA GLY A 372 16.67 -13.81 -36.87
C GLY A 372 15.20 -13.41 -37.02
N SER A 373 14.73 -13.13 -38.23
CA SER A 373 13.30 -12.94 -38.50
C SER A 373 12.52 -14.25 -38.39
N GLN A 374 11.24 -14.14 -38.02
CA GLN A 374 10.35 -15.28 -37.79
C GLN A 374 9.01 -15.07 -38.49
N LEU A 375 8.40 -16.17 -38.94
CA LEU A 375 7.04 -16.21 -39.46
C LEU A 375 6.26 -17.23 -38.63
N THR A 376 5.09 -16.85 -38.09
CA THR A 376 4.40 -17.64 -37.07
C THR A 376 2.89 -17.65 -37.28
N LYS A 377 2.29 -18.84 -37.21
CA LYS A 377 0.86 -19.05 -37.46
C LYS A 377 0.01 -18.70 -36.24
N ILE A 378 -1.06 -17.93 -36.44
CA ILE A 378 -2.07 -17.62 -35.41
C ILE A 378 -3.40 -18.34 -35.72
N PRO A 379 -4.21 -18.72 -34.71
CA PRO A 379 -4.04 -18.46 -33.27
C PRO A 379 -3.13 -19.46 -32.53
N GLU A 380 -2.77 -20.58 -33.15
CA GLU A 380 -2.13 -21.74 -32.52
C GLU A 380 -0.87 -21.39 -31.70
N ALA A 381 0.07 -20.64 -32.29
CA ALA A 381 1.32 -20.30 -31.60
C ALA A 381 1.11 -19.42 -30.35
N VAL A 382 0.07 -18.58 -30.35
CA VAL A 382 -0.30 -17.76 -29.19
C VAL A 382 -0.84 -18.65 -28.08
N LEU A 383 -1.75 -19.57 -28.43
CA LEU A 383 -2.31 -20.53 -27.49
C LEU A 383 -1.24 -21.45 -26.90
N ASP A 384 -0.29 -21.91 -27.71
CA ASP A 384 0.85 -22.69 -27.23
C ASP A 384 1.76 -21.91 -26.29
N THR A 385 1.87 -20.60 -26.48
CA THR A 385 2.59 -19.73 -25.54
C THR A 385 1.87 -19.67 -24.20
N TYR A 386 0.53 -19.64 -24.19
CA TYR A 386 -0.27 -19.69 -22.95
C TYR A 386 -0.16 -21.02 -22.23
N ARG A 387 -0.29 -22.14 -22.96
CA ARG A 387 -0.10 -23.48 -22.40
C ARG A 387 1.28 -23.63 -21.76
N ARG A 388 2.33 -23.18 -22.44
CA ARG A 388 3.71 -23.22 -21.92
C ARG A 388 3.90 -22.33 -20.69
N ARG A 389 3.31 -21.14 -20.65
CA ARG A 389 3.36 -20.26 -19.48
C ARG A 389 2.64 -20.90 -18.29
N ALA A 390 1.41 -21.36 -18.49
CA ALA A 390 0.61 -22.00 -17.45
C ALA A 390 1.34 -23.21 -16.82
N ALA A 391 2.00 -24.02 -17.64
CA ALA A 391 2.80 -25.15 -17.14
C ALA A 391 4.01 -24.72 -16.28
N LYS A 392 4.64 -23.58 -16.58
CA LYS A 392 5.79 -23.04 -15.83
C LYS A 392 5.40 -22.37 -14.52
N THR A 393 4.22 -21.77 -14.46
CA THR A 393 3.71 -21.06 -13.27
C THR A 393 2.82 -21.91 -12.38
N SER A 394 2.64 -23.20 -12.69
CA SER A 394 1.89 -24.09 -11.80
C SER A 394 2.61 -24.20 -10.45
N PRO A 395 1.95 -23.88 -9.32
CA PRO A 395 2.52 -24.05 -7.99
C PRO A 395 2.79 -25.53 -7.64
N PHE A 396 2.37 -26.46 -8.50
CA PHE A 396 2.55 -27.90 -8.34
C PHE A 396 3.71 -28.48 -9.17
N THR A 397 4.41 -27.67 -9.97
CA THR A 397 5.61 -28.12 -10.67
C THR A 397 6.76 -28.11 -9.66
N ARG A 398 7.09 -29.28 -9.08
CA ARG A 398 8.25 -29.49 -8.19
C ARG A 398 9.46 -28.78 -8.79
N ARG A 399 9.96 -27.72 -8.12
CA ARG A 399 11.34 -27.28 -8.34
C ARG A 399 12.21 -28.49 -8.03
N THR A 400 12.80 -29.10 -9.05
CA THR A 400 13.90 -30.03 -8.85
C THR A 400 14.96 -29.26 -8.07
N GLN A 401 15.11 -29.60 -6.79
CA GLN A 401 16.25 -29.16 -5.99
C GLN A 401 17.49 -29.57 -6.79
N GLN A 402 18.32 -28.59 -7.16
CA GLN A 402 19.67 -28.88 -7.60
C GLN A 402 20.35 -29.66 -6.47
N PRO A 403 21.10 -30.73 -6.76
CA PRO A 403 21.90 -31.38 -5.73
C PRO A 403 22.91 -30.33 -5.25
N GLU A 404 22.81 -29.93 -3.99
CA GLU A 404 23.86 -29.17 -3.32
C GLU A 404 25.15 -29.99 -3.45
N GLY A 405 26.19 -29.31 -3.91
CA GLY A 405 27.48 -29.90 -4.19
C GLY A 405 28.01 -30.65 -2.97
N ALA A 406 28.46 -31.87 -3.24
CA ALA A 406 29.56 -32.42 -2.48
C ALA A 406 30.77 -31.52 -2.73
N ASP A 407 31.18 -30.77 -1.71
CA ASP A 407 32.57 -30.38 -1.50
C ASP A 407 32.80 -30.05 -0.03
N SER A 408 33.88 -30.65 0.51
CA SER A 408 34.44 -30.66 1.88
C SER A 408 33.70 -31.44 2.97
#